data_AF-A0A9P7C0X5-F1
#
_entry.id   AF-A0A9P7C0X5-F1
#
_cell.length_a   1.000
_cell.length_b   1.000
_cell.length_c   1.000
_cell.angle_alpha   90.00
_cell.angle_beta   90.00
_cell.angle_gamma   90.00
#
_symmetry.space_group_name_H-M   'P 1'
#
loop_
_entity.id
_entity.type
_entity.pdbx_description
1 polymer ?
#
loop_
_entity_poly.entity_id
_entity_poly.type
_entity_poly.pdbx_seq_one_letter_code
_entity_poly.pdbx_strand_id
1 'polypeptide(L)'
;MNAPTQSVPPVTLANCDSEPIHVPGAIQPLGALIAFDADGNLRFASENAPDVLGAPLTLGQPCAPDALPPALAHYLAVWLGNPDPIFDPLTIALNHATYDVIGHRNVDGLTIIELELRY
;
A
#
# COMPACT_ATOMS: atom_id res chain seq x y z
N MET A 1 -0.03 14.57 -6.04
CA MET A 1 -1.33 14.93 -6.64
C MET A 1 -1.45 14.36 -8.04
N ASN A 2 -2.25 13.31 -8.23
CA ASN A 2 -3.03 13.04 -9.46
C ASN A 2 -3.93 11.81 -9.21
N ALA A 3 -4.89 11.95 -8.29
CA ALA A 3 -6.06 11.08 -8.27
C ALA A 3 -7.04 11.57 -9.34
N PRO A 4 -7.77 10.67 -10.03
CA PRO A 4 -8.85 11.10 -10.92
C PRO A 4 -9.87 11.90 -10.11
N THR A 5 -10.15 13.11 -10.57
CA THR A 5 -11.18 14.00 -10.04
C THR A 5 -12.56 13.41 -10.34
N GLN A 6 -12.98 12.40 -9.58
CA GLN A 6 -14.41 12.28 -9.31
C GLN A 6 -14.71 13.27 -8.19
N SER A 7 -15.40 14.36 -8.54
CA SER A 7 -15.94 15.31 -7.58
C SER A 7 -17.05 14.61 -6.78
N VAL A 8 -16.67 13.84 -5.77
CA VAL A 8 -17.62 13.36 -4.76
C VAL A 8 -18.19 14.60 -4.09
N PRO A 9 -19.52 14.80 -4.07
CA PRO A 9 -20.12 15.94 -3.38
C PRO A 9 -19.68 15.91 -1.91
N PRO A 10 -19.44 17.07 -1.28
CA PRO A 10 -19.08 17.13 0.13
C PRO A 10 -20.05 16.31 0.96
N VAL A 11 -19.51 15.46 1.84
CA VAL A 11 -20.33 14.63 2.72
C VAL A 11 -20.94 15.53 3.80
N THR A 12 -22.21 15.30 4.06
CA THR A 12 -23.08 16.00 5.00
C THR A 12 -23.87 14.96 5.79
N LEU A 13 -24.58 15.35 6.86
CA LEU A 13 -25.47 14.42 7.58
C LEU A 13 -26.61 13.86 6.71
N ALA A 14 -26.94 14.49 5.57
CA ALA A 14 -28.02 14.07 4.69
C ALA A 14 -27.61 13.01 3.66
N ASN A 15 -26.31 12.77 3.48
CA ASN A 15 -25.76 11.82 2.49
C ASN A 15 -24.59 10.99 3.04
N CYS A 16 -24.34 11.03 4.35
CA CYS A 16 -23.28 10.24 5.00
C CYS A 16 -23.56 8.73 4.96
N ASP A 17 -24.83 8.33 4.82
CA ASP A 17 -25.22 6.92 4.64
C ASP A 17 -24.82 6.35 3.28
N SER A 18 -24.57 7.23 2.31
CA SER A 18 -24.24 6.88 0.93
C SER A 18 -22.78 7.16 0.57
N GLU A 19 -21.97 7.60 1.53
CA GLU A 19 -20.54 7.85 1.31
C GLU A 19 -19.82 6.53 1.00
N PRO A 20 -19.04 6.45 -0.09
CA PRO A 20 -18.28 5.26 -0.45
C PRO A 20 -17.00 5.16 0.42
N ILE A 21 -17.18 5.02 1.73
CA ILE A 21 -16.10 4.97 2.73
C ILE A 21 -15.10 3.82 2.54
N HIS A 22 -15.45 2.81 1.72
CA HIS A 22 -14.60 1.66 1.40
C HIS A 22 -13.61 1.94 0.25
N VAL A 23 -13.77 3.06 -0.47
CA VAL A 23 -12.86 3.52 -1.53
C VAL A 23 -12.52 5.01 -1.36
N PRO A 24 -11.99 5.42 -0.20
CA PRO A 24 -11.78 6.84 0.11
C PRO A 24 -10.73 7.51 -0.78
N GLY A 25 -9.88 6.73 -1.46
CA GLY A 25 -8.80 7.25 -2.30
C GLY A 25 -7.64 7.92 -1.55
N ALA A 26 -7.67 7.85 -0.21
CA ALA A 26 -6.66 8.42 0.69
C ALA A 26 -6.37 7.44 1.85
N ILE A 27 -5.17 7.55 2.42
CA ILE A 27 -4.75 6.80 3.62
C ILE A 27 -4.55 7.74 4.80
N GLN A 28 -4.52 7.21 6.03
CA GLN A 28 -4.08 7.95 7.20
C GLN A 28 -2.57 8.28 7.09
N PRO A 29 -2.11 9.45 7.57
CA PRO A 29 -0.74 9.94 7.33
C PRO A 29 0.34 9.22 8.15
N LEU A 30 -0.04 8.35 9.08
CA LEU A 30 0.89 7.70 10.02
C LEU A 30 1.73 6.61 9.37
N GLY A 31 1.29 6.10 8.22
CA GLY A 31 1.92 4.99 7.53
C GLY A 31 2.06 5.24 6.03
N ALA A 32 2.50 4.22 5.31
CA ALA A 32 2.53 4.20 3.85
C ALA A 32 1.80 2.97 3.32
N LEU A 33 1.30 3.05 2.09
CA LEU A 33 0.62 1.94 1.42
C LEU A 33 1.21 1.74 0.02
N ILE A 34 1.46 0.49 -0.34
CA ILE A 34 1.78 0.07 -1.71
C ILE A 34 0.94 -1.15 -2.07
N ALA A 35 0.55 -1.29 -3.33
CA ALA A 35 -0.25 -2.42 -3.79
C ALA A 35 0.25 -2.94 -5.14
N PHE A 36 0.34 -4.26 -5.28
CA PHE A 36 0.84 -4.96 -6.47
C PHE A 36 -0.24 -5.83 -7.10
N ASP A 37 -0.23 -5.94 -8.43
CA ASP A 37 -1.01 -6.97 -9.14
C ASP A 37 -0.34 -8.35 -9.03
N ALA A 38 -1.00 -9.38 -9.58
CA ALA A 38 -0.50 -10.76 -9.55
C ALA A 38 0.82 -10.95 -10.31
N ASP A 39 1.13 -10.07 -11.27
CA ASP A 39 2.37 -10.08 -12.03
C ASP A 39 3.50 -9.32 -11.31
N GLY A 40 3.21 -8.71 -10.15
CA GLY A 40 4.15 -7.96 -9.33
C GLY A 40 4.38 -6.52 -9.80
N ASN A 41 3.51 -5.97 -10.66
CA ASN A 41 3.58 -4.55 -11.00
C ASN A 41 2.92 -3.71 -9.92
N LEU A 42 3.56 -2.60 -9.56
CA LEU A 42 3.02 -1.64 -8.61
C LEU A 42 1.79 -0.93 -9.22
N ARG A 43 0.62 -1.11 -8.61
CA ARG A 43 -0.65 -0.53 -9.06
C ARG A 43 -1.00 0.74 -8.32
N PHE A 44 -0.72 0.77 -7.02
CA PHE A 44 -0.98 1.91 -6.16
C PHE A 44 0.18 2.13 -5.20
N ALA A 45 0.43 3.40 -4.90
CA ALA A 45 1.32 3.82 -3.84
C ALA A 45 0.74 5.09 -3.21
N SER A 46 0.79 5.19 -1.88
CA SER A 46 0.49 6.45 -1.20
C SER A 46 1.54 7.50 -1.56
N GLU A 47 1.15 8.78 -1.47
CA GLU A 47 2.04 9.88 -1.89
C GLU A 47 3.36 9.93 -1.11
N ASN A 48 3.35 9.48 0.15
CA ASN A 48 4.52 9.42 1.03
C ASN A 48 5.31 8.11 0.93
N ALA A 49 4.86 7.10 0.17
CA ALA A 49 5.53 5.81 0.10
C ALA A 49 6.98 5.91 -0.42
N PRO A 50 7.31 6.73 -1.44
CA PRO A 50 8.69 6.89 -1.87
C PRO A 50 9.62 7.43 -0.77
N ASP A 51 9.13 8.35 0.06
CA ASP A 51 9.89 8.93 1.16
C ASP A 51 10.10 7.92 2.28
N VAL A 52 9.05 7.13 2.62
CA VAL A 52 9.12 6.09 3.65
C VAL A 52 10.07 4.96 3.24
N LEU A 53 10.02 4.53 1.98
CA LEU A 53 10.88 3.48 1.44
C LEU A 53 12.29 4.00 1.08
N GLY A 54 12.46 5.32 0.97
CA GLY A 54 13.72 5.96 0.57
C GLY A 54 14.08 5.72 -0.90
N ALA A 55 13.10 5.41 -1.76
CA ALA A 55 13.32 5.06 -3.15
C ALA A 55 12.16 5.51 -4.05
N PRO A 56 12.43 5.88 -5.31
CA PRO A 56 11.39 6.24 -6.26
C PRO A 56 10.53 5.02 -6.61
N LEU A 57 9.22 5.23 -6.68
CA LEU A 57 8.24 4.24 -7.11
C LEU A 57 7.60 4.65 -8.43
N THR A 58 7.45 3.70 -9.35
CA THR A 58 6.80 3.91 -10.64
C THR A 58 5.60 2.98 -10.79
N LEU A 59 4.43 3.55 -11.02
CA LEU A 59 3.21 2.76 -11.23
C LEU A 59 3.25 2.03 -12.59
N GLY A 60 2.62 0.85 -12.64
CA GLY A 60 2.52 0.01 -13.82
C GLY A 60 3.80 -0.76 -14.16
N GLN A 61 4.78 -0.78 -13.26
CA GLN A 61 6.05 -1.48 -13.41
C GLN A 61 6.39 -2.24 -12.13
N PRO A 62 7.20 -3.30 -12.19
CA PRO A 62 7.80 -3.88 -11.00
C PRO A 62 8.68 -2.84 -10.28
N CYS A 63 8.80 -2.95 -8.96
CA CYS A 63 9.75 -2.15 -8.20
C CYS A 63 11.19 -2.43 -8.68
N ALA A 64 12.04 -1.39 -8.67
CA ALA A 64 13.47 -1.59 -8.86
C ALA A 64 14.02 -2.52 -7.77
N PRO A 65 15.09 -3.30 -8.03
CA PRO A 65 15.61 -4.28 -7.07
C PRO A 65 15.97 -3.72 -5.69
N ASP A 66 16.30 -2.43 -5.62
CA ASP A 66 16.68 -1.67 -4.44
C ASP A 66 15.57 -0.75 -3.90
N ALA A 67 14.41 -0.70 -4.56
CA ALA A 67 13.30 0.13 -4.14
C ALA A 67 12.55 -0.42 -2.92
N LEU A 68 12.68 -1.72 -2.66
CA LEU A 68 12.11 -2.37 -1.48
C LEU A 68 13.22 -2.89 -0.56
N PRO A 69 13.03 -2.79 0.76
CA PRO A 69 13.90 -3.41 1.75
C PRO A 69 13.99 -4.92 1.51
N PRO A 70 15.15 -5.57 1.69
CA PRO A 70 15.32 -7.00 1.36
C PRO A 70 14.31 -7.92 2.06
N ALA A 71 13.98 -7.64 3.33
CA ALA A 71 12.96 -8.40 4.05
C ALA A 71 11.58 -8.26 3.39
N LEU A 72 11.17 -7.03 3.05
CA LEU A 72 9.88 -6.78 2.41
C LEU A 72 9.82 -7.38 1.01
N ALA A 73 10.89 -7.27 0.23
CA ALA A 73 10.99 -7.87 -1.11
C ALA A 73 10.85 -9.40 -1.05
N HIS A 74 11.43 -10.05 -0.04
CA HIS A 74 11.30 -11.49 0.17
C HIS A 74 9.85 -11.89 0.46
N TYR A 75 9.18 -11.23 1.40
CA TYR A 75 7.78 -11.53 1.73
C TYR A 75 6.85 -11.24 0.55
N LEU A 76 7.06 -10.13 -0.16
CA LEU A 76 6.29 -9.82 -1.36
C LEU A 76 6.39 -10.94 -2.40
N ALA A 77 7.59 -11.46 -2.66
CA ALA A 77 7.76 -12.58 -3.59
C ALA A 77 7.01 -13.85 -3.14
N VAL A 78 7.03 -14.15 -1.84
CA VAL A 78 6.26 -15.27 -1.26
C VAL A 78 4.76 -15.06 -1.40
N TRP A 79 4.26 -13.86 -1.11
CA TRP A 79 2.84 -13.53 -1.20
C TRP A 79 2.32 -13.52 -2.63
N LEU A 80 3.10 -13.01 -3.59
CA LEU A 80 2.74 -13.03 -5.01
C LEU A 80 2.77 -14.46 -5.59
N GLY A 81 3.73 -15.28 -5.17
CA GLY A 81 3.87 -16.66 -5.64
C GLY A 81 2.83 -17.65 -5.08
N ASN A 82 1.99 -17.22 -4.14
CA ASN A 82 0.98 -18.06 -3.51
C ASN A 82 -0.44 -17.47 -3.72
N PRO A 83 -1.41 -18.25 -4.26
CA PRO A 83 -2.79 -17.79 -4.42
C PRO A 83 -3.52 -17.56 -3.09
N ASP A 84 -3.13 -18.26 -2.03
CA ASP A 84 -3.71 -18.16 -0.67
C ASP A 84 -2.58 -18.02 0.38
N PRO A 85 -1.86 -16.88 0.39
CA PRO A 85 -0.74 -16.67 1.30
C PRO A 85 -1.24 -16.37 2.71
N ILE A 86 -0.49 -16.86 3.70
CA ILE A 86 -0.59 -16.36 5.06
C ILE A 86 0.20 -15.05 5.11
N PHE A 87 -0.48 -13.96 5.47
CA PHE A 87 0.14 -12.65 5.67
C PHE A 87 0.60 -12.51 7.12
N ASP A 88 1.70 -13.17 7.46
CA ASP A 88 2.32 -13.00 8.76
C ASP A 88 2.79 -11.55 8.94
N PRO A 89 2.37 -10.85 10.01
CA PRO A 89 2.87 -9.52 10.32
C PRO A 89 4.38 -9.57 10.53
N LEU A 90 5.10 -8.60 9.97
CA LEU A 90 6.53 -8.46 10.23
C LEU A 90 6.86 -7.03 10.64
N THR A 91 7.97 -6.89 11.36
CA THR A 91 8.50 -5.59 11.75
C THR A 91 9.80 -5.35 10.98
N ILE A 92 9.89 -4.21 10.31
CA ILE A 92 11.08 -3.80 9.55
C ILE A 92 11.63 -2.48 10.06
N ALA A 93 12.95 -2.34 10.05
CA ALA A 93 13.62 -1.06 10.27
C ALA A 93 13.89 -0.40 8.93
N LEU A 94 13.37 0.82 8.73
CA LEU A 94 13.58 1.64 7.54
C LEU A 94 14.07 3.03 7.95
N ASN A 95 15.17 3.45 7.35
CA ASN A 95 15.81 4.71 7.70
C ASN A 95 16.08 4.80 9.22
N HIS A 96 15.40 5.72 9.92
CA HIS A 96 15.51 5.95 11.36
C HIS A 96 14.26 5.49 12.14
N ALA A 97 13.38 4.74 11.50
CA ALA A 97 12.09 4.33 12.04
C ALA A 97 11.88 2.83 11.95
N THR A 98 10.97 2.31 12.77
CA THR A 98 10.52 0.92 12.73
C THR A 98 9.07 0.91 12.28
N TYR A 99 8.74 -0.01 11.38
CA TYR A 99 7.40 -0.15 10.84
C TYR A 99 6.87 -1.56 11.09
N ASP A 100 5.61 -1.66 11.49
CA ASP A 100 4.86 -2.90 11.37
C ASP A 100 4.29 -2.98 9.96
N VAL A 101 4.50 -4.13 9.32
CA VAL A 101 4.08 -4.41 7.95
C VAL A 101 2.93 -5.37 8.00
N ILE A 102 1.81 -4.95 7.42
CA ILE A 102 0.59 -5.71 7.31
C ILE A 102 0.32 -5.94 5.83
N GLY A 103 0.15 -7.20 5.45
CA GLY A 103 -0.23 -7.57 4.10
C GLY A 103 -1.64 -8.10 4.05
N HIS A 104 -2.35 -7.88 2.95
CA HIS A 104 -3.57 -8.60 2.63
C HIS A 104 -3.80 -8.62 1.12
N ARG A 105 -4.74 -9.46 0.66
CA ARG A 105 -5.20 -9.48 -0.73
C ARG A 105 -6.64 -9.01 -0.81
N ASN A 106 -6.92 -8.03 -1.66
CA ASN A 106 -8.28 -7.54 -1.85
C ASN A 106 -9.06 -8.42 -2.86
N VAL A 107 -10.34 -8.10 -3.06
CA VAL A 107 -11.23 -8.82 -3.99
C VAL A 107 -10.81 -8.73 -5.46
N ASP A 108 -10.05 -7.68 -5.83
CA ASP A 108 -9.50 -7.50 -7.18
C ASP A 108 -8.18 -8.26 -7.38
N GLY A 109 -7.71 -8.98 -6.36
CA GLY A 109 -6.48 -9.76 -6.38
C GLY A 109 -5.22 -8.94 -6.13
N LEU A 110 -5.34 -7.66 -5.75
CA LEU A 110 -4.18 -6.83 -5.41
C LEU A 110 -3.61 -7.25 -4.07
N THR A 111 -2.29 -7.47 -4.04
CA THR A 111 -1.55 -7.64 -2.80
C THR A 111 -1.24 -6.26 -2.24
N ILE A 112 -1.95 -5.88 -1.18
CA ILE A 112 -1.83 -4.59 -0.48
C ILE A 112 -0.89 -4.76 0.70
N ILE A 113 0.04 -3.82 0.84
CA ILE A 113 1.02 -3.78 1.91
C ILE A 113 0.92 -2.40 2.58
N GLU A 114 0.68 -2.43 3.88
CA GLU A 114 0.61 -1.27 4.75
C GLU A 114 1.82 -1.27 5.68
N LEU A 115 2.48 -0.12 5.77
CA LEU A 115 3.59 0.12 6.69
C LEU A 115 3.12 1.10 7.75
N GLU A 116 2.92 0.64 8.98
CA GLU A 116 2.50 1.46 10.11
C GLU A 116 3.70 1.82 10.98
N LEU A 117 3.90 3.11 11.26
CA LEU A 117 5.01 3.57 12.10
C LEU A 117 4.83 3.06 13.54
N ARG A 118 5.86 2.38 14.06
CA ARG A 118 5.91 1.86 15.42
C ARG A 118 6.57 2.87 16.35
N TYR A 119 5.83 3.30 17.37
CA TYR A 119 6.26 4.24 18.42
C TYR A 119 6.72 3.55 19.69
#